data_AF-A0A2P5BTY5-F1
#
_entry.id   AF-A0A2P5BTY5-F1
#
_cell.length_a   1.000
_cell.length_b   1.000
_cell.length_c   1.000
_cell.angle_alpha   90.00
_cell.angle_beta   90.00
_cell.angle_gamma   90.00
#
_symmetry.space_group_name_H-M   'P 1'
#
loop_
_entity.id
_entity.type
_entity.pdbx_description
1 polymer ?
#
loop_
_entity_poly.entity_id
_entity_poly.type
_entity_poly.pdbx_seq_one_letter_code
_entity_poly.pdbx_strand_id
1 'polypeptide(L)'
;MSKTISLRRGVPTHRLYINWCLESSLNVNRGDEEEYRVLTWLHNAVLCEVKELELVLKPKSGSAFSLPPSLIGSRSLEYLKVENLVTCFTDGIVKFLSYSSIGYSSLKCLRLSHVRIDESFGNWVSTCCKFLENLSLSWIKEIKSLIIDSSCLQGLHISSRDLCHLQVSAEILGWFTLFWKCDSPSNRTFQLSTP
;
A
#
# COMPACT_ATOMS: atom_id res chain seq x y z
N MET A 1 -12.62 -11.93 17.53
CA MET A 1 -13.31 -10.79 18.20
C MET A 1 -13.19 -9.57 17.31
N SER A 2 -14.25 -9.15 16.64
CA SER A 2 -14.27 -7.94 15.80
C SER A 2 -14.93 -6.79 16.56
N LYS A 3 -14.20 -5.68 16.74
CA LYS A 3 -14.74 -4.44 17.30
C LYS A 3 -15.53 -3.70 16.23
N THR A 4 -16.73 -3.23 16.59
CA THR A 4 -17.58 -2.36 15.80
C THR A 4 -16.94 -0.99 15.61
N ILE A 5 -16.64 -0.62 14.36
CA ILE A 5 -16.29 0.76 14.00
C ILE A 5 -17.61 1.53 13.91
N SER A 6 -18.11 2.02 15.04
CA SER A 6 -19.14 3.05 15.05
C SER A 6 -18.44 4.39 14.75
N LEU A 7 -18.45 4.78 13.47
CA LEU A 7 -18.10 6.15 13.08
C LEU A 7 -19.07 7.09 13.79
N ARG A 8 -18.59 7.77 14.84
CA ARG A 8 -19.36 8.79 15.55
C ARG A 8 -19.54 9.96 14.59
N ARG A 9 -20.78 10.15 14.10
CA ARG A 9 -21.19 11.40 13.45
C ARG A 9 -20.81 12.56 14.38
N GLY A 10 -19.89 13.42 13.95
CA GLY A 10 -19.57 14.68 14.64
C GLY A 10 -18.23 14.76 15.39
N VAL A 11 -17.35 13.76 15.33
CA VAL A 11 -15.96 13.91 15.81
C VAL A 11 -15.00 13.73 14.63
N PRO A 12 -14.10 14.69 14.32
CA PRO A 12 -13.11 14.54 13.26
C PRO A 12 -12.20 13.35 13.61
N THR A 13 -12.43 12.24 12.92
CA THR A 13 -11.70 11.00 13.14
C THR A 13 -10.39 11.14 12.38
N HIS A 14 -9.34 11.54 13.09
CA HIS A 14 -8.03 11.79 12.48
C HIS A 14 -7.40 10.49 11.94
N ARG A 15 -7.69 9.36 12.57
CA ARG A 15 -7.12 8.05 12.25
C ARG A 15 -8.17 6.95 12.18
N LEU A 16 -8.09 6.11 11.15
CA LEU A 16 -8.87 4.89 11.00
C LEU A 16 -7.93 3.68 10.95
N TYR A 17 -8.21 2.68 11.77
CA TYR A 17 -7.52 1.39 11.76
C TYR A 17 -8.51 0.28 11.46
N ILE A 18 -8.24 -0.50 10.41
CA ILE A 18 -9.01 -1.66 9.98
C ILE A 18 -8.08 -2.87 10.02
N ASN A 19 -8.44 -3.87 10.82
CA ASN A 19 -7.81 -5.18 10.79
C ASN A 19 -8.91 -6.21 10.54
N TRP A 20 -8.91 -6.81 9.35
CA TRP A 20 -10.04 -7.60 8.89
C TRP A 20 -9.64 -8.86 8.11
N CYS A 21 -10.40 -9.93 8.34
CA CYS A 21 -10.26 -11.20 7.62
C CYS A 21 -11.42 -11.32 6.63
N LEU A 22 -11.10 -11.42 5.34
CA LEU A 22 -12.08 -11.57 4.25
C LEU A 22 -12.49 -13.04 4.04
N GLU A 23 -11.78 -13.96 4.69
CA GLU A 23 -12.14 -15.38 4.73
C GLU A 23 -13.31 -15.59 5.68
N SER A 24 -14.48 -15.93 5.12
CA SER A 24 -15.62 -16.39 5.91
C SER A 24 -15.44 -17.87 6.27
N SER A 25 -15.45 -18.18 7.56
CA SER A 25 -15.54 -19.57 7.99
C SER A 25 -16.90 -20.12 7.52
N LEU A 26 -16.88 -21.06 6.55
CA LEU A 26 -17.94 -22.00 6.20
C LEU A 26 -19.04 -21.58 5.19
N ASN A 27 -19.02 -20.40 4.56
CA ASN A 27 -20.03 -20.06 3.54
C ASN A 27 -19.47 -19.18 2.41
N VAL A 28 -19.56 -19.67 1.16
CA VAL A 28 -19.02 -19.00 -0.05
C VAL A 28 -19.58 -17.59 -0.24
N ASN A 29 -20.87 -17.38 0.05
CA ASN A 29 -21.55 -16.09 -0.12
C ASN A 29 -21.15 -15.03 0.92
N ARG A 30 -20.56 -15.43 2.05
CA ARG A 30 -20.25 -14.50 3.15
C ARG A 30 -18.91 -13.78 2.95
N GLY A 31 -18.04 -14.26 2.06
CA GLY A 31 -16.80 -13.56 1.71
C GLY A 31 -17.07 -12.22 1.02
N ASP A 32 -18.05 -12.20 0.12
CA ASP A 32 -18.44 -10.99 -0.63
C ASP A 32 -19.06 -9.93 0.30
N GLU A 33 -19.77 -10.35 1.35
CA GLU A 33 -20.29 -9.45 2.39
C GLU A 33 -19.15 -8.77 3.17
N GLU A 34 -18.09 -9.51 3.53
CA GLU A 34 -16.96 -8.95 4.26
C GLU A 34 -16.14 -7.97 3.41
N GLU A 35 -15.95 -8.28 2.14
CA GLU A 35 -15.34 -7.35 1.17
C GLU A 35 -16.17 -6.08 1.04
N TYR A 36 -17.49 -6.21 0.84
CA TYR A 36 -18.40 -5.06 0.76
C TYR A 36 -18.35 -4.18 2.02
N ARG A 37 -18.24 -4.79 3.21
CA ARG A 37 -18.10 -4.05 4.47
C ARG A 37 -16.80 -3.25 4.53
N VAL A 38 -15.67 -3.86 4.15
CA VAL A 38 -14.38 -3.15 4.10
C VAL A 38 -14.44 -2.00 3.10
N LEU A 39 -15.00 -2.22 1.91
CA LEU A 39 -15.19 -1.17 0.90
C LEU A 39 -16.06 -0.03 1.42
N THR A 40 -17.13 -0.35 2.17
CA THR A 40 -18.00 0.65 2.80
C THR A 40 -17.26 1.47 3.85
N TRP A 41 -16.42 0.84 4.69
CA TRP A 41 -15.60 1.56 5.66
C TRP A 41 -14.57 2.47 5.00
N LEU A 42 -13.92 2.01 3.92
CA LEU A 42 -12.98 2.81 3.14
C LEU A 42 -13.68 4.01 2.49
N HIS A 43 -14.88 3.80 1.92
CA HIS A 43 -15.68 4.88 1.37
C HIS A 43 -16.01 5.94 2.44
N ASN A 44 -16.46 5.50 3.62
CA ASN A 44 -16.75 6.42 4.72
C ASN A 44 -15.48 7.13 5.24
N ALA A 45 -14.33 6.48 5.23
CA ALA A 45 -13.06 7.10 5.61
C ALA A 45 -12.71 8.29 4.72
N VAL A 46 -12.93 8.15 3.41
CA VAL A 46 -12.74 9.23 2.44
C VAL A 46 -13.73 10.36 2.71
N LEU A 47 -15.02 10.05 2.94
CA LEU A 47 -16.04 11.06 3.25
C LEU A 47 -15.79 11.81 4.57
N CYS A 48 -15.18 11.14 5.54
CA CYS A 48 -14.83 11.73 6.83
C CYS A 48 -13.47 12.44 6.82
N GLU A 49 -12.82 12.57 5.66
CA GLU A 49 -11.53 13.25 5.51
C GLU A 49 -10.46 12.76 6.50
N VAL A 50 -10.39 11.43 6.68
CA VAL A 50 -9.40 10.81 7.58
C VAL A 50 -7.98 11.19 7.12
N LYS A 51 -7.10 11.47 8.08
CA LYS A 51 -5.69 11.81 7.84
C LYS A 51 -4.77 10.60 7.86
N GLU A 52 -5.06 9.63 8.71
CA GLU A 52 -4.27 8.41 8.86
C GLU A 52 -5.12 7.16 8.66
N LEU A 53 -4.77 6.33 7.68
CA LEU A 53 -5.45 5.06 7.43
C LEU A 53 -4.46 3.90 7.56
N GLU A 54 -4.81 2.95 8.41
CA GLU A 54 -4.10 1.68 8.54
C GLU A 54 -5.05 0.55 8.19
N LEU A 55 -4.69 -0.21 7.15
CA LEU A 55 -5.47 -1.31 6.62
C LEU A 55 -4.64 -2.59 6.68
N VAL A 56 -5.05 -3.51 7.55
CA VAL A 56 -4.47 -4.83 7.70
C VAL A 56 -5.53 -5.84 7.24
N LEU A 57 -5.28 -6.53 6.14
CA LEU A 57 -6.23 -7.46 5.54
C LEU A 57 -5.66 -8.86 5.50
N LYS A 58 -6.53 -9.85 5.74
CA LYS A 58 -6.29 -11.25 5.42
C LYS A 58 -7.27 -11.66 4.31
N PRO A 59 -6.87 -11.57 3.02
CA PRO A 59 -7.71 -12.00 1.91
C PRO A 59 -8.00 -13.51 1.96
N LYS A 60 -9.06 -13.91 1.28
CA LYS A 60 -9.40 -15.32 1.09
C LYS A 60 -8.35 -15.98 0.20
N SER A 61 -8.01 -17.24 0.48
CA SER A 61 -7.11 -18.01 -0.39
C SER A 61 -7.64 -18.08 -1.82
N GLY A 62 -6.74 -17.92 -2.79
CA GLY A 62 -7.02 -17.86 -4.22
C GLY A 62 -7.74 -16.58 -4.67
N SER A 63 -8.01 -15.61 -3.78
CA SER A 63 -8.66 -14.35 -4.14
C SER A 63 -7.72 -13.15 -4.09
N ALA A 64 -8.12 -12.08 -4.77
CA ALA A 64 -7.42 -10.80 -4.74
C ALA A 64 -8.37 -9.70 -4.29
N PHE A 65 -8.00 -8.97 -3.24
CA PHE A 65 -8.68 -7.74 -2.84
C PHE A 65 -7.98 -6.54 -3.49
N SER A 66 -8.75 -5.69 -4.16
CA SER A 66 -8.22 -4.45 -4.76
C SER A 66 -8.70 -3.25 -3.97
N LEU A 67 -7.78 -2.34 -3.64
CA LEU A 67 -8.16 -1.08 -3.01
C LEU A 67 -9.09 -0.27 -3.93
N PRO A 68 -10.13 0.38 -3.39
CA PRO A 68 -11.03 1.16 -4.22
C PRO A 68 -10.32 2.40 -4.77
N PRO A 69 -10.50 2.77 -6.05
CA PRO A 69 -9.90 3.97 -6.64
C PRO A 69 -10.25 5.27 -5.90
N SER A 70 -11.42 5.31 -5.25
CA SER A 70 -11.85 6.44 -4.44
C SER A 70 -10.91 6.77 -3.29
N LEU A 71 -10.17 5.78 -2.78
CA LEU A 71 -9.17 6.00 -1.73
C LEU A 71 -7.97 6.80 -2.27
N ILE A 72 -7.55 6.50 -3.50
CA ILE A 72 -6.34 7.05 -4.14
C ILE A 72 -6.49 8.55 -4.48
N GLY A 73 -7.72 9.07 -4.49
CA GLY A 73 -8.02 10.49 -4.65
C GLY A 73 -8.22 11.27 -3.35
N SER A 74 -7.97 10.67 -2.18
CA SER A 74 -8.16 11.38 -0.90
C SER A 74 -7.26 12.60 -0.79
N ARG A 75 -7.85 13.75 -0.45
CA ARG A 75 -7.14 15.03 -0.29
C ARG A 75 -6.67 15.26 1.14
N SER A 76 -7.24 14.56 2.11
CA SER A 76 -6.93 14.70 3.53
C SER A 76 -5.87 13.71 4.02
N LEU A 77 -5.67 12.61 3.29
CA LEU A 77 -4.88 11.48 3.78
C LEU A 77 -3.38 11.82 3.75
N GLU A 78 -2.77 11.89 4.94
CA GLU A 78 -1.36 12.18 5.17
C GLU A 78 -0.55 10.89 5.41
N TYR A 79 -1.17 9.85 5.95
CA TYR A 79 -0.55 8.56 6.23
C TYR A 79 -1.41 7.40 5.72
N LEU A 80 -0.80 6.47 4.98
CA LEU A 80 -1.43 5.24 4.53
C LEU A 80 -0.53 4.04 4.81
N LYS A 81 -1.05 3.07 5.55
CA LYS A 81 -0.47 1.73 5.67
C LYS A 81 -1.43 0.70 5.10
N VAL A 82 -0.93 -0.17 4.23
CA VAL A 82 -1.65 -1.33 3.72
C VAL A 82 -0.78 -2.58 3.92
N GLU A 83 -1.32 -3.55 4.64
CA GLU A 83 -0.63 -4.77 5.01
C GLU A 83 -1.52 -5.98 4.71
N ASN A 84 -0.96 -6.94 3.97
CA ASN A 84 -1.57 -8.23 3.75
C ASN A 84 -1.00 -9.24 4.77
N LEU A 85 -1.85 -9.78 5.64
CA LEU A 85 -1.47 -10.83 6.59
C LEU A 85 -1.32 -12.16 5.85
N VAL A 86 -0.08 -12.48 5.51
CA VAL A 86 0.28 -13.77 4.93
C VAL A 86 0.36 -14.81 6.04
N THR A 87 -0.46 -15.86 5.92
CA THR A 87 -0.35 -17.08 6.75
C THR A 87 0.13 -18.24 5.90
N CYS A 88 0.68 -19.29 6.52
CA CYS A 88 1.22 -20.47 5.82
C CYS A 88 0.21 -21.18 4.91
N PHE A 89 -1.09 -20.91 5.09
CA PHE A 89 -2.19 -21.58 4.39
C PHE A 89 -2.99 -20.65 3.46
N THR A 90 -2.56 -19.39 3.30
CA THR A 90 -3.27 -18.39 2.49
C THR A 90 -2.35 -17.76 1.46
N ASP A 91 -2.70 -17.91 0.19
CA ASP A 91 -2.08 -17.28 -0.98
C ASP A 91 -2.82 -16.01 -1.44
N GLY A 92 -3.84 -15.59 -0.69
CA GLY A 92 -4.61 -14.39 -0.98
C GLY A 92 -3.75 -13.12 -1.14
N ILE A 93 -4.15 -12.26 -2.06
CA ILE A 93 -3.37 -11.08 -2.48
C ILE A 93 -4.15 -9.80 -2.20
N VAL A 94 -3.45 -8.78 -1.68
CA VAL A 94 -3.93 -7.40 -1.72
C VAL A 94 -3.23 -6.70 -2.87
N LYS A 95 -3.99 -6.16 -3.82
CA LYS A 95 -3.51 -5.34 -4.93
C LYS A 95 -3.59 -3.88 -4.55
N PHE A 96 -2.46 -3.20 -4.59
CA PHE A 96 -2.39 -1.75 -4.51
C PHE A 96 -2.44 -1.19 -5.92
N LEU A 97 -3.42 -0.33 -6.23
CA LEU A 97 -3.58 0.21 -7.58
C LEU A 97 -2.72 1.47 -7.71
N SER A 98 -1.80 1.48 -8.68
CA SER A 98 -0.93 2.62 -8.99
C SER A 98 -1.15 3.21 -10.39
N TYR A 99 -2.03 2.63 -11.20
CA TYR A 99 -2.24 3.06 -12.59
C TYR A 99 -3.14 4.31 -12.76
N SER A 100 -3.58 4.95 -11.67
CA SER A 100 -4.41 6.15 -11.78
C SER A 100 -3.56 7.38 -12.01
N SER A 101 -3.97 8.25 -12.94
CA SER A 101 -3.43 9.62 -13.03
C SER A 101 -3.79 10.48 -11.81
N ILE A 102 -4.65 9.97 -10.93
CA ILE A 102 -5.05 10.59 -9.67
C ILE A 102 -4.08 10.12 -8.58
N GLY A 103 -3.54 11.09 -7.85
CA GLY A 103 -2.64 10.88 -6.73
C GLY A 103 -3.19 11.39 -5.42
N TYR A 104 -2.53 10.99 -4.34
CA TYR A 104 -2.77 11.59 -3.05
C TYR A 104 -2.13 12.97 -2.99
N SER A 105 -2.96 13.99 -2.82
CA SER A 105 -2.50 15.39 -2.79
C SER A 105 -1.86 15.81 -1.46
N SER A 106 -1.97 15.00 -0.40
CA SER A 106 -1.44 15.31 0.94
C SER A 106 -0.65 14.18 1.58
N LEU A 107 -0.44 13.06 0.88
CA LEU A 107 0.20 11.87 1.47
C LEU A 107 1.68 12.11 1.71
N LYS A 108 2.09 12.01 2.97
CA LYS A 108 3.47 12.14 3.43
C LYS A 108 4.13 10.80 3.71
N CYS A 109 3.36 9.79 4.11
CA CYS A 109 3.89 8.47 4.40
C CYS A 109 3.04 7.36 3.78
N LEU A 110 3.70 6.48 3.02
CA LEU A 110 3.12 5.28 2.44
C LEU A 110 3.88 4.04 2.93
N ARG A 111 3.16 3.10 3.53
CA ARG A 111 3.72 1.81 3.97
C ARG A 111 2.93 0.67 3.38
N LEU A 112 3.60 -0.14 2.56
CA LEU A 112 3.02 -1.30 1.89
C LEU A 112 3.74 -2.56 2.34
N SER A 113 2.99 -3.55 2.81
CA SER A 113 3.55 -4.82 3.30
C SER A 113 2.82 -6.02 2.71
N HIS A 114 3.56 -6.95 2.09
CA HIS A 114 3.03 -8.17 1.47
C HIS A 114 1.94 -7.95 0.41
N VAL A 115 1.91 -6.76 -0.19
CA VAL A 115 0.98 -6.40 -1.27
C VAL A 115 1.61 -6.67 -2.63
N ARG A 116 0.75 -6.80 -3.64
CA ARG A 116 1.15 -6.75 -5.05
C ARG A 116 1.00 -5.31 -5.54
N ILE A 117 2.06 -4.81 -6.18
CA ILE A 117 2.06 -3.54 -6.91
C ILE A 117 2.39 -3.84 -8.39
N ASP A 118 2.02 -2.92 -9.28
CA ASP A 118 2.35 -3.04 -10.71
C ASP A 118 3.61 -2.26 -11.07
N GLU A 119 4.12 -2.45 -12.30
CA GLU A 119 5.32 -1.77 -12.80
C GLU A 119 5.14 -0.25 -12.92
N SER A 120 3.89 0.24 -12.95
CA SER A 120 3.59 1.68 -13.00
C SER A 120 3.72 2.37 -11.63
N PHE A 121 3.88 1.61 -10.55
CA PHE A 121 4.00 2.13 -9.18
C PHE A 121 5.09 3.18 -9.05
N GLY A 122 6.26 2.94 -9.62
CA GLY A 122 7.37 3.88 -9.60
C GLY A 122 7.00 5.23 -10.21
N ASN A 123 6.47 5.20 -11.43
CA ASN A 123 6.00 6.40 -12.13
C ASN A 123 4.87 7.12 -11.38
N TRP A 124 3.97 6.38 -10.75
CA TRP A 124 2.90 6.95 -9.93
C TRP A 124 3.46 7.68 -8.70
N VAL A 125 4.44 7.11 -7.99
CA VAL A 125 5.12 7.82 -6.90
C VAL A 125 5.72 9.13 -7.41
N SER A 126 6.41 9.07 -8.55
CA SER A 126 7.08 10.23 -9.15
C SER A 126 6.14 11.35 -9.59
N THR A 127 5.00 11.00 -10.18
CA THR A 127 4.12 11.98 -10.84
C THR A 127 2.94 12.41 -9.96
N CYS A 128 2.48 11.54 -9.07
CA CYS A 128 1.22 11.69 -8.36
C CYS A 128 1.40 11.96 -6.85
N CYS A 129 2.58 11.77 -6.27
CA CYS A 129 2.82 11.87 -4.82
C CYS A 129 3.80 12.99 -4.43
N LYS A 130 3.43 14.25 -4.66
CA LYS A 130 4.32 15.43 -4.54
C LYS A 130 4.80 15.77 -3.12
N PHE A 131 4.21 15.17 -2.09
CA PHE A 131 4.55 15.42 -0.69
C PHE A 131 4.99 14.14 0.03
N LEU A 132 5.26 13.06 -0.71
CA LEU A 132 5.61 11.78 -0.11
C LEU A 132 7.04 11.81 0.42
N GLU A 133 7.17 12.06 1.72
CA GLU A 133 8.42 12.12 2.44
C GLU A 133 8.96 10.73 2.78
N ASN A 134 8.08 9.76 3.08
CA ASN A 134 8.47 8.44 3.56
C ASN A 134 7.77 7.31 2.81
N LEU A 135 8.54 6.46 2.14
CA LEU A 135 8.05 5.28 1.44
C LEU A 135 8.66 4.01 2.03
N SER A 136 7.79 3.09 2.46
CA SER A 136 8.20 1.77 2.93
C SER A 136 7.51 0.69 2.13
N LEU A 137 8.30 -0.12 1.42
CA LEU A 137 7.87 -1.25 0.62
C LEU A 137 8.44 -2.52 1.23
N SER A 138 7.63 -3.32 1.92
CA SER A 138 8.08 -4.51 2.63
C SER A 138 7.48 -5.77 2.03
N TRP A 139 8.32 -6.73 1.66
CA TRP A 139 7.91 -8.01 1.06
C TRP A 139 6.94 -7.86 -0.12
N ILE A 140 7.19 -6.87 -0.98
CA ILE A 140 6.36 -6.66 -2.17
C ILE A 140 6.53 -7.84 -3.13
N LYS A 141 5.40 -8.30 -3.68
CA LYS A 141 5.29 -9.46 -4.57
C LYS A 141 5.22 -9.06 -6.03
N GLU A 142 5.80 -9.90 -6.89
CA GLU A 142 5.61 -9.91 -8.35
C GLU A 142 6.03 -8.64 -9.09
N ILE A 143 6.96 -7.88 -8.51
CA ILE A 143 7.60 -6.74 -9.18
C ILE A 143 9.05 -7.09 -9.51
N LYS A 144 9.44 -6.97 -10.79
CA LYS A 144 10.82 -7.23 -11.23
C LYS A 144 11.66 -5.98 -11.32
N SER A 145 11.05 -4.86 -11.69
CA SER A 145 11.72 -3.57 -11.87
C SER A 145 10.96 -2.47 -11.14
N LEU A 146 11.69 -1.61 -10.43
CA LEU A 146 11.13 -0.45 -9.74
C LEU A 146 12.04 0.75 -10.00
N ILE A 147 11.46 1.78 -10.60
CA ILE A 147 12.14 3.06 -10.85
C ILE A 147 11.40 4.13 -10.07
N ILE A 148 12.06 4.73 -9.08
CA ILE A 148 11.50 5.82 -8.27
C ILE A 148 12.29 7.08 -8.59
N ASP A 149 11.60 8.12 -9.03
CA ASP A 149 12.16 9.47 -9.14
C ASP A 149 11.34 10.42 -8.29
N SER A 150 11.89 11.00 -7.23
CA SER A 150 11.16 11.89 -6.32
C SER A 150 12.02 13.00 -5.78
N SER A 151 11.53 14.23 -5.90
CA SER A 151 12.18 15.42 -5.33
C SER A 151 11.83 15.68 -3.86
N CYS A 152 10.89 14.91 -3.28
CA CYS A 152 10.38 15.13 -1.92
C CYS A 152 10.66 13.97 -0.95
N LEU A 153 11.19 12.85 -1.44
CA LEU A 153 11.38 11.64 -0.65
C LEU A 153 12.61 11.77 0.26
N GLN A 154 12.37 11.72 1.57
CA GLN A 154 13.40 11.80 2.62
C GLN A 154 13.77 10.43 3.17
N GLY A 155 12.86 9.48 3.10
CA GLY A 155 13.02 8.14 3.68
C GLY A 155 12.53 7.05 2.76
N LEU A 156 13.39 6.05 2.49
CA LEU A 156 13.05 4.91 1.65
C LEU A 156 13.47 3.59 2.28
N HIS A 157 12.49 2.72 2.52
CA HIS A 157 12.71 1.33 2.88
C HIS A 157 12.19 0.42 1.77
N ILE A 158 13.03 -0.49 1.27
CA ILE A 158 12.64 -1.52 0.31
C ILE A 158 13.09 -2.88 0.82
N SER A 159 12.14 -3.81 0.90
CA SER A 159 12.36 -5.23 1.14
C SER A 159 11.59 -6.04 0.10
N SER A 160 12.28 -6.83 -0.72
CA SER A 160 11.64 -7.69 -1.71
C SER A 160 12.53 -8.89 -2.07
N ARG A 161 11.88 -10.00 -2.46
CA ARG A 161 12.51 -11.20 -3.03
C ARG A 161 12.42 -11.28 -4.55
N ASP A 162 11.47 -10.54 -5.13
CA ASP A 162 11.10 -10.65 -6.55
C ASP A 162 11.72 -9.53 -7.38
N LEU A 163 12.04 -8.40 -6.72
CA LEU A 163 12.69 -7.25 -7.35
C LEU A 163 14.08 -7.65 -7.83
N CYS A 164 14.44 -7.31 -9.07
CA CYS A 164 15.77 -7.55 -9.62
C CYS A 164 16.39 -6.30 -10.25
N HIS A 165 15.58 -5.28 -10.55
CA HIS A 165 16.06 -3.98 -11.01
C HIS A 165 15.50 -2.87 -10.11
N LEU A 166 16.36 -2.08 -9.51
CA LEU A 166 15.98 -0.94 -8.67
C LEU A 166 16.75 0.30 -9.10
N GLN A 167 16.04 1.34 -9.50
CA GLN A 167 16.60 2.66 -9.75
C GLN A 167 15.90 3.66 -8.84
N VAL A 168 16.67 4.44 -8.10
CA VAL A 168 16.16 5.48 -7.21
C VAL A 168 16.90 6.78 -7.50
N SER A 169 16.15 7.80 -7.87
CA SER A 169 16.57 9.20 -7.95
C SER A 169 15.82 9.97 -6.87
N ALA A 170 16.52 10.43 -5.84
CA ALA A 170 15.92 11.15 -4.74
C ALA A 170 16.91 12.16 -4.12
N GLU A 171 16.71 13.44 -4.44
CA GLU A 171 17.66 14.51 -4.12
C GLU A 171 17.83 14.72 -2.60
N ILE A 172 16.74 14.65 -1.85
CA ILE A 172 16.73 14.97 -0.41
C ILE A 172 16.67 13.72 0.49
N LEU A 173 17.09 12.57 -0.04
CA LEU A 173 16.99 11.29 0.66
C LEU A 173 17.93 11.25 1.89
N GLY A 174 17.36 11.37 3.08
CA GLY A 174 18.09 11.34 4.35
C GLY A 174 18.42 9.92 4.83
N TRP A 175 17.58 8.93 4.52
CA TRP A 175 17.86 7.54 4.86
C TRP A 175 17.32 6.55 3.82
N PHE A 176 18.08 5.47 3.61
CA PHE A 176 17.75 4.38 2.70
C PHE A 176 18.05 3.04 3.36
N THR A 177 17.13 2.08 3.24
CA THR A 177 17.33 0.70 3.68
C THR A 177 16.87 -0.26 2.61
N LEU A 178 17.74 -1.20 2.24
CA LEU A 178 17.49 -2.18 1.20
C LEU A 178 17.73 -3.60 1.72
N PHE A 179 16.66 -4.36 1.88
CA PHE A 179 16.71 -5.81 2.10
C PHE A 179 16.33 -6.52 0.82
N TRP A 180 17.33 -6.97 0.07
CA TRP A 180 17.11 -7.34 -1.31
C TRP A 180 17.72 -8.69 -1.64
N LYS A 181 16.84 -9.63 -1.95
CA LYS A 181 17.14 -10.99 -2.42
C LYS A 181 16.52 -11.10 -3.82
N CYS A 182 17.24 -11.58 -4.82
CA CYS A 182 16.69 -11.91 -6.14
C CYS A 182 17.18 -13.32 -6.47
N ASP A 183 16.27 -14.19 -6.87
CA ASP A 183 16.58 -15.61 -7.10
C ASP A 183 17.44 -15.83 -8.37
N SER A 184 17.63 -14.79 -9.20
CA SER A 184 18.54 -14.79 -10.35
C SER A 184 19.66 -13.75 -10.18
N PRO A 185 20.80 -14.12 -9.58
CA PRO A 185 21.87 -13.17 -9.21
C PRO A 185 22.51 -12.45 -10.41
N SER A 186 22.49 -13.06 -11.60
CA SER A 186 23.15 -12.54 -12.80
C SER A 186 22.37 -11.43 -13.52
N ASN A 187 21.13 -11.16 -13.13
CA ASN A 187 20.29 -10.13 -13.73
C ASN A 187 19.82 -9.10 -12.69
N ARG A 188 20.75 -8.64 -11.84
CA ARG A 188 20.46 -7.73 -10.74
C ARG A 188 21.11 -6.38 -10.97
N THR A 189 20.31 -5.30 -10.98
CA THR A 189 20.83 -3.93 -11.14
C THR A 189 20.28 -3.00 -10.06
N PHE A 190 21.18 -2.23 -9.44
CA PHE A 190 20.81 -1.18 -8.51
C PHE A 190 21.53 0.10 -8.86
N GLN A 191 20.75 1.17 -8.98
CA GLN A 191 21.23 2.52 -9.22
C GLN A 191 20.59 3.44 -8.20
N LEU A 192 21.42 4.18 -7.49
CA LEU A 192 21.00 5.22 -6.56
C LEU A 192 21.66 6.52 -7.00
N SER A 193 20.82 7.52 -7.22
CA SER A 193 21.22 8.88 -7.55
C SER A 193 20.76 9.78 -6.40
N THR A 194 21.72 10.19 -5.58
CA THR A 194 21.61 11.24 -4.57
C THR A 194 22.61 12.35 -4.95
N PRO A 195 22.48 13.58 -4.43
CA PRO A 195 23.44 14.66 -4.66
C PRO A 195 24.88 14.28 -4.30
#